data_AF-A0A0R1E9A3-F1
#
_entry.id   AF-A0A0R1E9A3-F1
#
_cell.length_a   1.000
_cell.length_b   1.000
_cell.length_c   1.000
_cell.angle_alpha   90.00
_cell.angle_beta   90.00
_cell.angle_gamma   90.00
#
_symmetry.space_group_name_H-M   'P 1'
#
loop_
_entity.id
_entity.type
_entity.pdbx_description
1 polymer ?
#
loop_
_entity_poly.entity_id
_entity_poly.type
_entity_poly.pdbx_seq_one_letter_code
_entity_poly.pdbx_strand_id
1 'polypeptide(L)'
;MDCLGQCRRRSKVLQLQPHLHTIARMESERNRLLVASCYMAHDRTAPPEELRSMVEASPNDQQLIVGADANAHHCVWGSPDINDRVK
;
A
#
# COMPACT_ATOMS: atom_id res chain seq x y z
N MET A 1 11.47 -28.93 -9.46
CA MET A 1 11.60 -27.54 -8.99
C MET A 1 10.19 -27.08 -8.79
N ASP A 2 9.62 -27.35 -7.62
CA ASP A 2 8.20 -27.09 -7.37
C ASP A 2 8.09 -26.70 -5.90
N CYS A 3 7.98 -25.41 -5.64
CA CYS A 3 7.70 -24.88 -4.31
C CYS A 3 6.48 -23.97 -4.38
N LEU A 4 5.34 -24.55 -4.76
CA LEU A 4 4.02 -24.02 -4.44
C LEU A 4 3.42 -24.89 -3.34
N GLY A 5 4.03 -24.76 -2.15
CA GLY A 5 3.47 -25.29 -0.92
C GLY A 5 2.18 -24.55 -0.60
N GLN A 6 1.07 -25.28 -0.73
CA GLN A 6 -0.30 -24.84 -0.48
C GLN A 6 -0.46 -24.32 0.96
N CYS A 7 -0.24 -23.03 1.20
CA CYS A 7 -0.57 -22.41 2.48
C CYS A 7 -2.08 -22.16 2.54
N ARG A 8 -2.84 -23.14 3.07
CA ARG A 8 -4.26 -22.99 3.41
C ARG A 8 -4.43 -22.01 4.58
N ARG A 9 -4.29 -20.71 4.32
CA ARG A 9 -4.66 -19.63 5.24
C ARG A 9 -5.58 -18.68 4.47
N ARG A 10 -6.71 -18.31 5.07
CA ARG A 10 -7.69 -17.39 4.47
C ARG A 10 -7.11 -15.98 4.41
N SER A 11 -6.10 -15.77 3.57
CA SER A 11 -5.68 -14.44 3.18
C SER A 11 -6.71 -13.95 2.16
N LYS A 12 -7.58 -13.03 2.55
CA LYS A 12 -8.38 -12.29 1.57
C LYS A 12 -7.43 -11.38 0.81
N VAL A 13 -6.98 -11.82 -0.36
CA VAL A 13 -6.39 -10.93 -1.36
C VAL A 13 -7.58 -10.28 -2.09
N LEU A 14 -7.94 -9.07 -1.69
CA LEU A 14 -8.93 -8.29 -2.44
C LEU A 14 -8.27 -7.79 -3.73
N GLN A 15 -8.80 -8.26 -4.86
CA GLN A 15 -8.21 -8.08 -6.18
C GLN A 15 -8.55 -6.69 -6.77
N LEU A 16 -7.49 -5.89 -6.88
CA LEU A 16 -7.12 -4.90 -7.91
C LEU A 16 -8.22 -4.32 -8.83
N GLN A 17 -8.54 -3.04 -8.63
CA GLN A 17 -9.18 -2.21 -9.66
C GLN A 17 -8.13 -1.69 -10.67
N PRO A 18 -8.32 -1.88 -11.99
CA PRO A 18 -7.27 -1.73 -12.98
C PRO A 18 -7.04 -0.30 -13.49
N HIS A 19 -7.19 0.74 -12.66
CA HIS A 19 -7.05 2.14 -13.13
C HIS A 19 -6.13 2.99 -12.24
N LEU A 20 -4.84 2.63 -12.27
CA LEU A 20 -3.68 3.44 -11.84
C LEU A 20 -3.34 3.54 -10.34
N HIS A 21 -4.07 2.87 -9.45
CA HIS A 21 -3.63 2.69 -8.05
C HIS A 21 -3.85 1.22 -7.65
N THR A 22 -2.83 0.39 -7.88
CA THR A 22 -2.85 -1.01 -7.47
C THR A 22 -2.70 -1.07 -5.95
N ILE A 23 -3.80 -1.02 -5.21
CA ILE A 23 -3.81 -1.29 -3.77
C ILE A 23 -4.07 -2.77 -3.52
N ALA A 24 -3.02 -3.51 -3.18
CA ALA A 24 -3.15 -4.89 -2.73
C ALA A 24 -3.27 -4.91 -1.21
N ARG A 25 -4.38 -5.41 -0.68
CA ARG A 25 -4.61 -5.56 0.77
C ARG A 25 -4.38 -7.00 1.20
N MET A 26 -3.57 -7.19 2.22
CA MET A 26 -3.41 -8.49 2.90
C MET A 26 -3.75 -8.34 4.37
N GLU A 27 -4.60 -9.24 4.86
CA GLU A 27 -5.00 -9.33 6.26
C GLU A 27 -4.57 -10.69 6.83
N SER A 28 -3.97 -10.68 8.02
CA SER A 28 -3.64 -11.89 8.76
C SER A 28 -4.49 -11.97 10.03
N GLU A 29 -5.11 -13.13 10.26
CA GLU A 29 -5.96 -13.35 11.45
C GLU A 29 -5.15 -13.56 12.73
N ARG A 30 -3.88 -14.00 12.61
CA ARG A 30 -3.02 -14.28 13.78
C ARG A 30 -2.39 -13.02 14.36
N ASN A 31 -2.14 -12.04 13.50
CA ASN A 31 -1.63 -10.72 13.83
C ASN A 31 -2.41 -9.76 12.96
N ARG A 32 -3.25 -8.89 13.55
CA ARG A 32 -4.06 -7.88 12.83
C ARG A 32 -3.11 -6.95 12.09
N LEU A 33 -2.69 -7.37 10.90
CA LEU A 33 -1.70 -6.73 10.05
C LEU A 33 -2.37 -6.45 8.72
N LEU A 34 -2.45 -5.18 8.35
CA LEU A 34 -2.84 -4.70 7.04
C LEU A 34 -1.57 -4.38 6.26
N VAL A 35 -1.40 -5.01 5.10
CA VAL A 35 -0.34 -4.64 4.15
C VAL A 35 -0.99 -4.01 2.93
N ALA A 36 -0.49 -2.86 2.51
CA ALA A 36 -0.86 -2.17 1.29
C ALA A 36 0.36 -1.96 0.40
N SER A 37 0.24 -2.29 -0.88
CA SER A 37 1.17 -1.81 -1.91
C SER A 37 0.48 -0.71 -2.69
N CYS A 38 1.17 0.33 -3.16
CA CYS A 38 0.57 1.34 -4.03
C CYS A 38 1.60 1.97 -4.99
N TYR A 39 1.12 2.41 -6.14
CA TYR A 39 1.88 3.21 -7.11
C TYR A 39 1.20 4.57 -7.26
N MET A 40 1.95 5.66 -7.13
CA MET A 40 1.46 7.04 -7.18
C MET A 40 2.03 7.76 -8.40
N ALA A 41 1.38 7.58 -9.55
CA ALA A 41 1.79 8.20 -10.81
C ALA A 41 2.02 9.71 -10.69
N HIS A 42 3.04 10.24 -11.36
CA HIS A 42 3.48 11.64 -11.27
C HIS A 42 2.37 12.67 -11.59
N ASP A 43 1.50 12.34 -12.53
CA ASP A 43 0.44 13.18 -13.08
C ASP A 43 -0.84 13.20 -12.23
N ARG A 44 -0.92 12.36 -11.19
CA ARG A 44 -2.10 12.24 -10.32
C ARG A 44 -1.86 12.79 -8.92
N THR A 45 -2.97 13.15 -8.27
CA THR A 45 -2.99 13.55 -6.87
C THR A 45 -2.49 12.42 -5.98
N ALA A 46 -1.60 12.76 -5.04
CA ALA A 46 -1.01 11.84 -4.10
C ALA A 46 -1.16 12.38 -2.65
N PRO A 47 -1.36 11.51 -1.65
CA PRO A 47 -1.70 10.09 -1.77
C PRO A 47 -3.13 9.90 -2.31
N PRO A 48 -3.42 8.77 -2.99
CA PRO A 48 -4.76 8.44 -3.49
C PRO A 48 -5.81 8.39 -2.37
N GLU A 49 -7.05 8.76 -2.68
CA GLU A 49 -8.15 8.79 -1.72
C GLU A 49 -8.42 7.39 -1.12
N GLU A 50 -8.26 6.34 -1.91
CA GLU A 50 -8.42 4.96 -1.48
C GLU A 50 -7.38 4.53 -0.45
N LEU A 51 -6.16 5.08 -0.55
CA LEU A 51 -5.11 4.86 0.44
C LEU A 51 -5.42 5.65 1.73
N ARG A 52 -5.85 6.91 1.62
CA ARG A 52 -6.26 7.73 2.77
C ARG A 52 -7.40 7.08 3.53
N SER A 53 -8.47 6.71 2.82
CA SER A 53 -9.65 6.05 3.39
C SER A 53 -9.31 4.73 4.07
N MET A 54 -8.34 3.98 3.53
CA MET A 54 -7.87 2.73 4.13
C MET A 54 -7.10 2.96 5.43
N VAL A 55 -6.24 3.98 5.48
CA VAL A 55 -5.50 4.35 6.69
C VAL A 55 -6.47 4.82 7.77
N GLU A 56 -7.42 5.69 7.41
CA GLU A 56 -8.44 6.22 8.33
C GLU A 56 -9.41 5.15 8.84
N ALA A 57 -9.76 4.18 8.00
CA ALA A 57 -10.59 3.05 8.39
C ALA A 57 -9.82 1.97 9.17
N SER A 58 -8.50 2.07 9.28
CA SER A 58 -7.68 1.08 10.00
C SER A 58 -7.82 1.29 11.51
N PRO A 59 -8.25 0.28 12.28
CA PRO A 59 -8.32 0.37 13.74
C PRO A 59 -6.94 0.66 14.35
N ASN A 60 -6.89 1.43 15.45
CA ASN A 60 -5.65 1.75 16.17
C ASN A 60 -4.87 0.51 16.69
N ASP A 61 -5.54 -0.63 16.84
CA ASP A 61 -4.96 -1.89 17.29
C ASP A 61 -4.52 -2.81 16.13
N GLN A 62 -4.56 -2.31 14.89
CA GLN A 62 -4.09 -3.00 13.69
C GLN A 62 -2.74 -2.44 13.25
N GLN A 63 -1.76 -3.32 13.02
CA GLN A 63 -0.49 -2.95 12.41
C GLN A 63 -0.73 -2.65 10.93
N LEU A 64 -0.21 -1.53 10.44
CA LEU A 64 -0.33 -1.12 9.04
C LEU A 64 1.06 -0.98 8.41
N ILE A 65 1.29 -1.65 7.29
CA ILE A 65 2.48 -1.49 6.46
C ILE A 65 2.03 -1.00 5.09
N VAL A 66 2.55 0.14 4.66
CA VAL A 66 2.33 0.69 3.32
C VAL A 66 3.65 0.68 2.57
N GLY A 67 3.74 -0.17 1.54
CA GLY A 67 4.75 -0.07 0.50
C GLY A 67 4.22 0.82 -0.61
N ALA A 68 5.01 1.83 -1.01
CA ALA A 68 4.61 2.75 -2.05
C ALA A 68 5.78 3.03 -2.99
N ASP A 69 5.53 2.96 -4.30
CA ASP A 69 6.24 3.84 -5.21
C ASP A 69 5.49 5.17 -5.21
N ALA A 70 5.90 6.04 -4.29
CA ALA A 70 5.29 7.34 -4.12
C ALA A 70 5.69 8.31 -5.23
N ASN A 71 6.65 7.97 -6.11
CA ASN A 71 7.28 8.82 -7.13
C ASN A 71 7.54 10.27 -6.61
N ALA A 72 7.88 10.34 -5.32
CA ALA A 72 8.08 11.53 -4.51
C ALA A 72 9.55 11.57 -4.08
N HIS A 73 10.15 12.75 -4.15
CA HIS A 73 11.50 12.98 -3.70
C HIS A 73 11.42 13.63 -2.32
N HIS A 74 12.16 13.09 -1.36
CA HIS A 74 12.27 13.67 -0.03
C HIS A 74 13.61 13.28 0.59
N CYS A 75 14.27 14.23 1.22
CA CYS A 75 15.57 14.00 1.86
C CYS A 75 15.50 12.96 3.00
N VAL A 76 14.35 12.88 3.70
CA VAL A 76 14.08 11.89 4.76
C VAL A 76 14.26 10.45 4.28
N TRP A 77 13.97 10.15 3.01
CA TRP A 77 14.18 8.83 2.41
C TRP A 77 15.34 8.81 1.39
N GLY A 78 16.26 9.78 1.48
CA GLY A 78 17.53 9.75 0.75
C GLY A 78 17.49 10.32 -0.68
N SER A 79 16.43 11.02 -1.08
CA SER A 79 16.44 11.78 -2.34
C SER A 79 17.33 13.04 -2.22
N PRO A 80 17.98 13.48 -3.32
CA PRO A 80 18.83 14.67 -3.31
C PRO A 80 18.04 15.98 -3.16
N ASP A 81 16.76 15.95 -3.51
CA ASP A 81 15.85 17.08 -3.51
C ASP A 81 14.48 16.70 -2.92
N ILE A 82 13.59 17.70 -2.82
CA ILE A 82 12.19 17.51 -2.44
C ILE A 82 11.35 18.04 -3.60
N ASN A 83 10.56 17.18 -4.24
CA ASN A 83 9.66 17.59 -5.32
C ASN A 83 8.25 17.86 -4.78
N ASP A 84 7.57 18.84 -5.37
CA ASP A 84 6.21 19.17 -4.94
C ASP A 84 5.23 18.10 -5.43
N ARG A 85 4.62 17.40 -4.48
CA ARG A 85 3.58 16.41 -4.71
C ARG A 85 2.30 16.71 -3.94
N VAL A 86 2.25 17.82 -3.21
CA VAL A 86 1.04 18.26 -2.51
C VAL A 86 0.15 18.92 -3.56
N LYS A 87 -0.78 18.14 -4.13
CA LYS A 87 -1.86 18.66 -4.99
C LYS A 87 -3.20 18.51 -4.30
#